data_AF-A0A376RKP9-F1
#
_entry.id   AF-A0A376RKP9-F1
#
_cell.length_a   1.000
_cell.length_b   1.000
_cell.length_c   1.000
_cell.angle_alpha   90.00
_cell.angle_beta   90.00
_cell.angle_gamma   90.00
#
_symmetry.space_group_name_H-M   'P 1'
#
loop_
_entity.id
_entity.type
_entity.pdbx_description
1 polymer ?
#
loop_
_entity_poly.entity_id
_entity_poly.type
_entity_poly.pdbx_seq_one_letter_code
_entity_poly.pdbx_strand_id
1 'polypeptide(L)'
;MSLTTAFHENFGEGERCDLDTTYRFNSRIGKVANRFIQQNPGQLKKPLNSLTNGDKKAVTLLDESQLDALLDKLSGYAKPEERILILARYHHMRPASLEKRQHAGRSCKSTL
;
A
#
# COMPACT_ATOMS: atom_id res chain seq x y z
N MET A 1 7.60 25.30 6.90
CA MET A 1 8.28 24.77 8.10
C MET A 1 8.65 23.32 7.87
N SER A 2 9.92 22.97 8.07
CA SER A 2 10.54 21.68 7.69
C SER A 2 11.17 21.03 8.93
N LEU A 3 10.34 20.62 9.89
CA LEU A 3 10.82 20.16 11.20
C LEU A 3 11.63 18.86 11.15
N THR A 4 11.29 17.94 10.23
CA THR A 4 11.97 16.65 10.09
C THR A 4 13.00 16.66 8.95
N THR A 5 12.73 17.40 7.88
CA THR A 5 13.62 17.48 6.71
C THR A 5 14.76 18.49 6.88
N ALA A 6 14.62 19.46 7.80
CA ALA A 6 15.67 20.42 8.17
C ALA A 6 16.04 20.29 9.65
N PHE A 7 16.06 19.05 10.18
CA PHE A 7 16.31 18.80 11.60
C PHE A 7 17.61 19.45 12.09
N HIS A 8 18.71 19.26 11.36
CA HIS A 8 20.01 19.86 11.70
C HIS A 8 20.01 21.39 11.72
N GLU A 9 19.24 22.03 10.84
CA GLU A 9 19.10 23.50 10.83
C GLU A 9 18.32 24.02 12.05
N ASN A 10 17.38 23.23 12.57
CA ASN A 10 16.52 23.64 13.69
C ASN A 10 17.10 23.25 15.06
N PHE A 11 17.89 22.17 15.15
CA PHE A 11 18.31 21.57 16.42
C PHE A 11 19.84 21.41 16.59
N GLY A 12 20.65 21.73 15.57
CA GLY A 12 22.10 21.62 15.62
C GLY A 12 22.64 20.25 15.18
N GLU A 13 23.89 19.94 15.53
CA GLU A 13 24.53 18.68 15.14
C GLU A 13 23.84 17.45 15.75
N GLY A 14 23.67 16.42 14.93
CA GLY A 14 23.11 15.13 15.33
C GLY A 14 23.47 14.04 14.32
N GLU A 15 23.43 12.79 14.74
CA GLU A 15 23.70 11.66 13.86
C GLU A 15 22.46 11.33 13.00
N ARG A 16 22.66 11.14 11.70
CA ARG A 16 21.59 10.75 10.77
C ARG A 16 21.81 9.33 10.28
N CYS A 17 20.88 8.45 10.61
CA CYS A 17 20.83 7.09 10.09
C CYS A 17 19.62 6.92 9.16
N ASP A 18 19.88 6.61 7.89
CA ASP A 18 18.84 6.44 6.89
C ASP A 18 18.45 4.97 6.71
N LEU A 19 17.27 4.59 7.21
CA LEU A 19 16.68 3.27 6.95
C LEU A 19 16.16 3.13 5.52
N ASP A 20 16.94 2.53 4.63
CA ASP A 20 16.64 2.39 3.20
C ASP A 20 15.99 1.04 2.81
N THR A 21 15.93 0.09 3.74
CA THR A 21 15.48 -1.28 3.47
C THR A 21 14.13 -1.57 4.12
N THR A 22 13.18 -2.06 3.31
CA THR A 22 11.85 -2.49 3.75
C THR A 22 11.72 -4.00 3.81
N TYR A 23 10.96 -4.45 4.82
CA TYR A 23 10.59 -5.85 5.04
C TYR A 23 9.11 -6.10 4.72
N ARG A 24 8.35 -5.07 4.34
CA ARG A 24 6.88 -5.12 4.26
C ARG A 24 6.32 -5.52 2.90
N PHE A 25 7.01 -5.12 1.82
CA PHE A 25 6.52 -5.33 0.46
C PHE A 25 7.67 -5.74 -0.45
N ASN A 26 7.35 -6.35 -1.57
CA ASN A 26 8.33 -6.86 -2.53
C ASN A 26 8.94 -5.77 -3.44
N SER A 27 10.04 -6.11 -4.10
CA SER A 27 10.79 -5.20 -4.95
C SER A 27 9.98 -4.56 -6.10
N ARG A 28 8.92 -5.21 -6.59
CA ARG A 28 8.06 -4.67 -7.66
C ARG A 28 7.14 -3.57 -7.14
N ILE A 29 6.53 -3.75 -5.98
CA ILE A 29 5.75 -2.70 -5.29
C ILE A 29 6.68 -1.52 -4.94
N GLY A 30 7.87 -1.81 -4.43
CA GLY A 30 8.88 -0.80 -4.09
C GLY A 30 9.27 0.09 -5.28
N LYS A 31 9.47 -0.50 -6.47
CA LYS A 31 9.77 0.27 -7.69
C LYS A 31 8.68 1.27 -8.05
N VAL A 32 7.40 0.86 -7.98
CA VAL A 32 6.27 1.75 -8.28
C VAL A 32 6.17 2.87 -7.24
N ALA A 33 6.25 2.52 -5.95
CA ALA A 33 6.18 3.48 -4.85
C ALA A 33 7.32 4.51 -4.92
N ASN A 34 8.57 4.06 -5.13
CA ASN A 34 9.73 4.94 -5.29
C ASN A 34 9.54 5.91 -6.45
N ARG A 35 9.13 5.43 -7.62
CA ARG A 35 8.93 6.32 -8.77
C ARG A 35 7.86 7.37 -8.52
N PHE A 36 6.77 6.99 -7.85
CA PHE A 36 5.66 7.89 -7.54
C PHE A 36 6.04 8.97 -6.53
N ILE A 37 6.65 8.60 -5.39
CA ILE A 37 6.97 9.56 -4.33
C ILE A 37 8.08 10.54 -4.75
N GLN A 38 9.03 10.09 -5.57
CA GLN A 38 10.14 10.93 -6.07
C GLN A 38 9.69 12.01 -7.06
N GLN A 39 8.43 12.00 -7.52
CA GLN A 39 7.88 13.11 -8.31
C GLN A 39 7.68 14.38 -7.46
N ASN A 40 7.60 14.26 -6.13
CA ASN A 40 7.47 15.42 -5.24
C ASN A 40 8.83 16.12 -5.06
N PRO A 41 9.00 17.38 -5.49
CA PRO A 41 10.29 18.09 -5.37
C PRO A 41 10.75 18.31 -3.92
N GLY A 42 9.82 18.36 -2.97
CA GLY A 42 10.14 18.48 -1.54
C GLY A 42 10.56 17.16 -0.88
N GLN A 43 10.55 16.05 -1.62
CA GLN A 43 10.91 14.74 -1.09
C GLN A 43 12.43 14.57 -1.05
N LEU A 44 12.96 14.14 0.10
CA LEU A 44 14.35 13.73 0.20
C LEU A 44 14.60 12.48 -0.67
N LYS A 45 15.68 12.52 -1.46
CA LYS A 45 16.11 11.37 -2.28
C LYS A 45 16.62 10.25 -1.38
N LYS A 46 15.72 9.34 -1.04
CA LYS A 46 16.03 8.12 -0.31
C LYS A 46 15.62 6.89 -1.14
N PRO A 47 16.54 5.96 -1.43
CA PRO A 47 16.19 4.70 -2.07
C PRO A 47 15.40 3.83 -1.08
N LEU A 48 14.42 3.08 -1.58
CA LEU A 48 13.67 2.10 -0.79
C LEU A 48 13.87 0.71 -1.40
N ASN A 49 14.78 -0.04 -0.80
CA ASN A 49 15.17 -1.39 -1.18
C ASN A 49 14.24 -2.42 -0.51
N SER A 50 14.01 -3.56 -1.15
CA SER A 50 13.19 -4.64 -0.60
C SER A 50 13.96 -5.96 -0.64
N LEU A 51 13.89 -6.72 0.45
CA LEU A 51 14.51 -8.04 0.55
C LEU A 51 13.73 -9.14 -0.18
N THR A 52 12.43 -8.93 -0.40
CA THR A 52 11.58 -9.92 -1.07
C THR A 52 11.48 -9.61 -2.55
N ASN A 53 11.86 -10.57 -3.40
CA ASN A 53 11.66 -10.44 -4.84
C ASN A 53 10.17 -10.55 -5.19
N GLY A 54 9.68 -9.61 -6.01
CA GLY A 54 8.28 -9.58 -6.42
C GLY A 54 7.99 -10.39 -7.68
N ASP A 55 6.87 -11.10 -7.70
CA ASP A 55 6.34 -11.73 -8.92
C ASP A 55 5.72 -10.68 -9.87
N LYS A 56 5.55 -11.04 -11.15
CA LYS A 56 4.99 -10.21 -12.20
C LYS A 56 3.59 -9.66 -11.88
N LYS A 57 2.80 -10.39 -11.10
CA LYS A 57 1.42 -10.01 -10.73
C LYS A 57 1.30 -9.10 -9.51
N ALA A 58 2.42 -8.66 -8.91
CA ALA A 58 2.38 -7.88 -7.67
C ALA A 58 1.74 -6.47 -7.81
N VAL A 59 1.65 -5.93 -9.03
CA VAL A 59 0.96 -4.67 -9.31
C VAL A 59 0.22 -4.84 -10.63
N THR A 60 -1.10 -4.61 -10.62
CA THR A 60 -1.97 -4.73 -11.79
C THR A 60 -2.90 -3.53 -11.84
N LEU A 61 -3.15 -3.01 -13.03
CA LEU A 61 -4.18 -2.00 -13.28
C LEU A 61 -5.40 -2.71 -13.86
N LEU A 62 -6.57 -2.44 -13.29
CA LEU A 62 -7.84 -3.00 -13.71
C LEU A 62 -8.85 -1.86 -13.78
N ASP A 63 -9.78 -1.99 -14.72
CA ASP A 63 -10.95 -1.13 -14.77
C ASP A 63 -11.84 -1.37 -13.54
N GLU A 64 -12.51 -0.32 -13.07
CA GLU A 64 -13.37 -0.38 -11.87
C GLU A 64 -14.51 -1.41 -12.02
N SER A 65 -15.03 -1.58 -13.24
CA SER A 65 -16.07 -2.58 -13.54
C SER A 65 -15.64 -4.02 -13.27
N GLN A 66 -14.33 -4.30 -13.20
CA GLN A 66 -13.77 -5.63 -12.99
C GLN A 66 -13.60 -5.96 -11.50
N LEU A 67 -13.87 -5.03 -10.58
CA LEU A 67 -13.64 -5.23 -9.15
C LEU A 67 -14.45 -6.41 -8.60
N ASP A 68 -15.75 -6.49 -8.91
CA ASP A 68 -16.61 -7.57 -8.42
C ASP A 68 -16.17 -8.94 -8.95
N ALA A 69 -15.85 -9.02 -10.25
CA ALA A 69 -15.33 -10.23 -10.87
C ALA A 69 -13.99 -10.68 -10.25
N LEU A 70 -13.12 -9.72 -9.89
CA LEU A 70 -11.88 -10.00 -9.19
C LEU A 70 -12.13 -10.56 -7.78
N LEU A 71 -13.05 -9.96 -7.01
CA LEU A 71 -13.40 -10.42 -5.68
C LEU A 71 -13.99 -11.84 -5.70
N ASP A 72 -14.87 -12.13 -6.66
CA ASP A 72 -15.43 -13.46 -6.83
C ASP A 72 -14.34 -14.48 -7.17
N LYS A 73 -13.41 -14.13 -8.07
CA LYS A 73 -12.26 -14.98 -8.38
C LYS A 73 -11.37 -15.21 -7.15
N LEU A 74 -11.06 -14.16 -6.39
CA LEU A 74 -10.25 -14.28 -5.17
C LEU A 74 -10.93 -15.17 -4.14
N SER A 75 -12.26 -15.10 -4.00
CA SER A 75 -13.00 -15.96 -3.07
C SER A 75 -12.83 -17.46 -3.35
N GLY A 76 -12.58 -17.83 -4.61
CA GLY A 76 -12.38 -19.23 -5.01
C GLY A 76 -10.99 -19.79 -4.71
N TYR A 77 -9.96 -18.94 -4.52
CA TYR A 77 -8.58 -19.39 -4.29
C TYR A 77 -7.97 -18.89 -2.98
N ALA A 78 -8.58 -17.90 -2.33
CA ALA A 78 -8.06 -17.31 -1.10
C ALA A 78 -8.11 -18.30 0.06
N LYS A 79 -7.01 -18.38 0.80
CA LYS A 79 -6.94 -19.22 2.01
C LYS A 79 -7.59 -18.50 3.19
N PRO A 80 -8.08 -19.23 4.22
CA PRO A 80 -8.71 -18.61 5.40
C PRO A 80 -7.85 -17.57 6.13
N GLU A 81 -6.53 -17.73 6.11
CA GLU A 81 -5.56 -16.83 6.72
C GLU A 81 -5.24 -15.58 5.89
N GLU A 82 -5.58 -15.58 4.60
CA GLU A 82 -5.30 -14.46 3.72
C GLU A 82 -6.27 -13.31 3.99
N ARG A 83 -5.73 -12.10 4.00
CA ARG A 83 -6.49 -10.87 4.24
C ARG A 83 -6.42 -9.99 3.01
N ILE A 84 -7.59 -9.53 2.58
CA ILE A 84 -7.73 -8.53 1.52
C ILE A 84 -8.10 -7.20 2.17
N LEU A 85 -7.37 -6.13 1.82
CA LEU A 85 -7.65 -4.76 2.22
C LEU A 85 -8.03 -3.95 0.99
N ILE A 86 -9.16 -3.27 1.05
CA ILE A 86 -9.64 -2.36 0.01
C ILE A 86 -9.53 -0.94 0.55
N LEU A 87 -8.83 -0.08 -0.18
CA LEU A 87 -8.62 1.33 0.16
C LEU A 87 -9.26 2.20 -0.92
N ALA A 88 -9.97 3.23 -0.48
CA ALA A 88 -10.52 4.26 -1.35
C ALA A 88 -10.25 5.64 -0.75
N ARG A 89 -10.32 6.68 -1.58
CA ARG A 89 -10.07 8.06 -1.12
C ARG A 89 -11.18 8.57 -0.20
N TYR A 90 -12.42 8.18 -0.45
CA TYR A 90 -13.59 8.62 0.29
C TYR A 90 -14.50 7.45 0.66
N HIS A 91 -15.25 7.59 1.75
CA HIS A 91 -16.14 6.54 2.25
C HIS A 91 -17.26 6.18 1.28
N HIS A 92 -17.80 7.16 0.54
CA HIS A 92 -18.88 6.93 -0.43
C HIS A 92 -18.44 6.07 -1.64
N MET A 93 -17.13 5.88 -1.85
CA MET A 93 -16.59 4.97 -2.86
C MET A 93 -16.54 3.51 -2.38
N ARG A 94 -17.05 3.23 -1.18
CA ARG A 94 -17.15 1.86 -0.66
C ARG A 94 -18.08 1.04 -1.58
N PRO A 95 -17.60 -0.08 -2.15
CA PRO A 95 -18.43 -0.90 -3.02
C PRO A 95 -19.64 -1.46 -2.27
N ALA A 96 -20.84 -1.31 -2.84
CA ALA A 96 -22.08 -1.85 -2.27
C ALA A 96 -22.03 -3.39 -2.10
N SER A 97 -21.23 -4.08 -2.92
CA SER A 97 -21.03 -5.52 -2.85
C SER A 97 -20.32 -5.98 -1.56
N LEU A 98 -19.63 -5.07 -0.84
CA LEU A 98 -19.05 -5.35 0.47
C LEU A 98 -20.08 -5.27 1.60
N GLU A 99 -21.15 -4.47 1.47
CA GLU A 99 -22.21 -4.41 2.48
C GLU A 99 -23.02 -5.71 2.51
N LYS A 100 -23.37 -6.23 1.33
CA LYS A 100 -24.09 -7.51 1.20
C LYS A 100 -23.32 -8.69 1.78
N ARG A 101 -21.98 -8.67 1.69
CA ARG A 101 -21.09 -9.76 2.13
C ARG A 101 -20.72 -9.71 3.62
N GLN A 102 -21.04 -8.63 4.35
CA GLN A 102 -20.83 -8.57 5.81
C GLN A 102 -21.87 -9.37 6.61
N HIS A 103 -23.05 -9.61 6.03
CA HIS A 103 -24.12 -10.38 6.66
C HIS A 103 -24.10 -11.88 6.34
N ALA A 104 -23.40 -12.28 5.28
CA ALA A 104 -23.15 -13.69 4.96
C ALA A 104 -21.77 -14.09 5.50
N GLY A 105 -21.76 -14.76 6.65
CA GLY A 105 -20.58 -15.01 7.46
C GLY A 105 -19.35 -15.52 6.69
N ARG A 106 -18.35 -14.65 6.52
CA ARG A 106 -16.92 -14.95 6.59
C ARG A 106 -16.18 -13.64 6.87
N SER A 107 -15.53 -13.62 8.03
CA SER A 107 -14.91 -12.46 8.67
C SER A 107 -13.91 -11.69 7.78
N CYS A 108 -14.40 -10.74 7.00
CA CYS A 108 -13.58 -9.67 6.43
C CYS A 108 -13.72 -8.44 7.37
N LYS A 109 -12.90 -8.39 8.42
CA LYS A 109 -12.83 -7.22 9.31
C LYS A 109 -12.25 -6.04 8.54
N SER A 110 -13.13 -5.19 8.03
CA SER A 110 -12.87 -3.79 7.69
C SER A 110 -12.65 -3.03 9.01
N THR A 111 -11.40 -2.83 9.42
CA THR A 111 -11.10 -1.90 10.52
C THR A 111 -11.10 -0.49 9.93
N LEU A 112 -11.99 0.35 10.45
CA LEU A 112 -12.05 1.81 10.24
C LEU A 112 -10.77 2.49 10.71
#